data_AF-A0A146EX46-F1
#
_entry.id   AF-A0A146EX46-F1
#
_cell.length_a   1.000
_cell.length_b   1.000
_cell.length_c   1.000
_cell.angle_alpha   90.00
_cell.angle_beta   90.00
_cell.angle_gamma   90.00
#
_symmetry.space_group_name_H-M   'P 1'
#
loop_
_entity.id
_entity.type
_entity.pdbx_description
1 polymer ?
#
loop_
_entity_poly.entity_id
_entity_poly.type
_entity_poly.pdbx_seq_one_letter_code
_entity_poly.pdbx_strand_id
1 'polypeptide(L)'
;MTLHSYDILSETPDHLRGVYDIVHVRNFSFVIRDLEAERVIGNVLQLLKPGGYLQWAEVDALSYRIEKTSPGCKDDALKELMRLGRGADDRTTPHWVPEIPYYYQQAKLEEVESDVKDAPPYMAVAKHECNLIVPEMLARTTQNSALSERFSRLIPEAMEETHGGAYWAFTRLTVVGRKASG
;
A
#
# COMPACT_ATOMS: atom_id res chain seq x y z
N MET A 1 9.83 26.03 1.32
CA MET A 1 9.62 24.59 1.10
C MET A 1 10.32 24.24 -0.19
N THR A 2 11.32 23.36 -0.14
CA THR A 2 12.05 22.90 -1.33
C THR A 2 11.53 21.53 -1.70
N LEU A 3 11.21 21.32 -2.97
CA LEU A 3 10.76 20.04 -3.51
C LEU A 3 11.89 19.44 -4.34
N HIS A 4 12.28 18.20 -4.04
CA HIS A 4 13.24 17.43 -4.82
C HIS A 4 12.51 16.30 -5.55
N SER A 5 12.92 16.01 -6.78
CA SER A 5 12.47 14.84 -7.52
C SER A 5 13.48 13.73 -7.34
N TYR A 6 13.02 12.55 -6.93
CA TYR A 6 13.85 11.36 -6.80
C TYR A 6 13.06 10.13 -7.31
N ASP A 7 13.62 9.44 -8.31
CA ASP A 7 13.13 8.12 -8.71
C ASP A 7 13.66 7.06 -7.74
N ILE A 8 12.78 6.53 -6.90
CA ILE A 8 13.12 5.57 -5.86
C ILE A 8 13.69 4.24 -6.41
N LEU A 9 13.45 3.95 -7.70
CA LEU A 9 13.97 2.77 -8.40
C LEU A 9 15.41 2.96 -8.88
N SER A 10 15.91 4.20 -8.96
CA SER A 10 17.27 4.54 -9.36
C SER A 10 18.20 4.65 -8.15
N GLU A 11 19.51 4.78 -8.41
CA GLU A 11 20.49 5.06 -7.37
C GLU A 11 20.15 6.35 -6.60
N THR A 12 20.41 6.35 -5.29
CA THR A 12 20.20 7.53 -4.43
C THR A 12 21.11 8.68 -4.86
N PRO A 13 20.57 9.87 -5.19
CA PRO A 13 21.37 11.03 -5.54
C PRO A 13 22.30 11.45 -4.41
N ASP A 14 23.55 11.76 -4.73
CA ASP A 14 24.58 12.05 -3.70
C ASP A 14 24.19 13.17 -2.75
N HIS A 15 23.57 14.23 -3.28
CA HIS A 15 23.11 15.38 -2.49
C HIS A 15 21.95 15.06 -1.53
N LEU A 16 21.35 13.87 -1.60
CA LEU A 16 20.28 13.41 -0.71
C LEU A 16 20.75 12.35 0.30
N ARG A 17 21.96 11.82 0.15
CA ARG A 17 22.51 10.79 1.02
C ARG A 17 22.84 11.35 2.40
N GLY A 18 22.32 10.74 3.47
CA GLY A 18 22.65 11.12 4.84
C GLY A 18 22.18 12.52 5.22
N VAL A 19 21.09 13.01 4.64
CA VAL A 19 20.61 14.40 4.83
C VAL A 19 19.50 14.48 5.86
N TYR A 20 18.69 13.44 5.98
CA TYR A 20 17.44 13.50 6.73
C TYR A 20 17.54 12.80 8.08
N ASP A 21 17.04 13.45 9.12
CA ASP A 21 16.88 12.85 10.45
C ASP A 21 15.67 11.91 10.49
N ILE A 22 14.65 12.20 9.69
CA ILE A 22 13.43 11.39 9.54
C ILE A 22 13.10 11.28 8.05
N VAL A 23 12.82 10.05 7.60
CA VAL A 23 12.25 9.78 6.29
C VAL A 23 10.93 9.06 6.50
N HIS A 24 9.88 9.55 5.85
CA HIS A 24 8.54 9.01 5.96
C HIS A 24 8.02 8.64 4.57
N VAL A 25 7.71 7.36 4.38
CA VAL A 25 7.22 6.79 3.12
C VAL A 25 5.81 6.25 3.31
N ARG A 26 4.91 6.54 2.37
CA ARG A 26 3.51 6.10 2.43
C ARG A 26 2.91 5.79 1.08
N ASN A 27 2.08 4.75 1.05
CA ASN A 27 1.24 4.36 -0.10
C ASN A 27 2.04 4.00 -1.37
N PHE A 28 3.15 3.28 -1.21
CA PHE A 28 3.95 2.70 -2.30
C PHE A 28 3.59 1.25 -2.61
N SER A 29 2.69 0.62 -1.84
CA SER A 29 2.27 -0.78 -1.98
C SER A 29 1.94 -1.18 -3.42
N PHE A 30 1.23 -0.32 -4.16
CA PHE A 30 0.81 -0.56 -5.55
C PHE A 30 1.77 -0.01 -6.62
N VAL A 31 2.93 0.52 -6.21
CA VAL A 31 3.95 1.10 -7.11
C VAL A 31 5.13 0.14 -7.29
N ILE A 32 5.56 -0.47 -6.19
CA ILE A 32 6.76 -1.31 -6.12
C ILE A 32 6.39 -2.78 -6.35
N ARG A 33 7.18 -3.49 -7.17
CA ARG A 33 7.06 -4.96 -7.30
C ARG A 33 7.81 -5.67 -6.18
N ASP A 34 7.40 -6.89 -5.85
CA ASP A 34 8.03 -7.69 -4.79
C ASP A 34 9.55 -7.82 -4.99
N LEU A 35 10.00 -8.05 -6.23
CA LEU A 35 11.42 -8.17 -6.57
C LEU A 35 12.22 -6.86 -6.46
N GLU A 36 11.54 -5.72 -6.35
CA GLU A 36 12.17 -4.39 -6.26
C GLU A 36 12.23 -3.87 -4.83
N ALA A 37 11.45 -4.45 -3.91
CA ALA A 37 11.22 -3.93 -2.57
C ALA A 37 12.52 -3.78 -1.76
N GLU A 38 13.37 -4.80 -1.73
CA GLU A 38 14.63 -4.76 -1.00
C GLU A 38 15.53 -3.61 -1.48
N ARG A 39 15.70 -3.47 -2.80
CA ARG A 39 16.48 -2.39 -3.41
C ARG A 39 15.92 -1.02 -3.05
N VAL A 40 14.60 -0.86 -3.18
CA VAL A 40 13.91 0.40 -2.91
C VAL A 40 14.03 0.79 -1.43
N ILE A 41 13.83 -0.15 -0.51
CA ILE A 41 14.02 0.10 0.93
C ILE A 41 15.49 0.48 1.20
N GLY A 42 16.44 -0.24 0.61
CA GLY A 42 17.87 0.09 0.70
C GLY A 42 18.22 1.49 0.20
N ASN A 43 17.59 1.94 -0.89
CA ASN A 43 17.72 3.29 -1.43
C ASN A 43 17.19 4.35 -0.46
N VAL A 44 15.98 4.15 0.07
CA VAL A 44 15.37 5.07 1.04
C VAL A 44 16.22 5.20 2.31
N LEU A 45 16.81 4.10 2.79
CA LEU A 45 17.68 4.12 3.96
C LEU A 45 18.97 4.94 3.76
N GLN A 46 19.42 5.13 2.52
CA GLN A 46 20.59 5.96 2.23
C GLN A 46 20.31 7.45 2.44
N LEU A 47 19.03 7.86 2.40
CA LEU A 47 18.61 9.23 2.68
C LEU A 47 18.85 9.63 4.15
N LEU A 48 18.84 8.66 5.06
CA LEU A 48 18.96 8.89 6.49
C LEU A 48 20.40 9.16 6.94
N LYS A 49 20.54 10.18 7.80
CA LYS A 49 21.70 10.35 8.67
C LYS A 49 21.89 9.13 9.59
N PRO A 50 23.10 8.87 10.10
CA PRO A 50 23.29 7.97 11.24
C PRO A 50 22.39 8.39 12.41
N GLY A 51 21.71 7.42 13.03
CA GLY A 51 20.75 7.68 14.10
C GLY A 51 19.37 8.17 13.65
N GLY A 52 19.14 8.37 12.34
CA GLY A 52 17.85 8.81 11.80
C GLY A 52 16.80 7.70 11.74
N TYR A 53 15.52 8.07 11.62
CA TYR A 53 14.39 7.14 11.63
C TYR A 53 13.71 7.02 10.25
N LEU A 54 13.44 5.79 9.83
CA LEU A 54 12.54 5.49 8.72
C LEU A 54 11.18 5.09 9.29
N GLN A 55 10.12 5.77 8.86
CA GLN A 55 8.75 5.31 9.03
C GLN A 55 8.15 4.97 7.67
N TRP A 56 7.61 3.78 7.52
CA TRP A 56 6.96 3.33 6.30
C TRP A 56 5.56 2.81 6.59
N ALA A 57 4.54 3.41 5.98
CA ALA A 57 3.14 3.02 6.20
C ALA A 57 2.40 2.66 4.91
N GLU A 58 1.83 1.46 4.89
CA GLU A 58 1.18 0.86 3.72
C GLU A 58 -0.21 0.31 4.02
N VAL A 59 -0.94 0.04 2.93
CA VAL A 59 -2.08 -0.85 2.94
C VAL A 59 -1.58 -2.28 2.78
N ASP A 60 -1.97 -3.18 3.67
CA ASP A 60 -1.69 -4.61 3.53
C ASP A 60 -2.78 -5.24 2.65
N ALA A 61 -2.52 -5.37 1.34
CA ALA A 61 -3.49 -5.93 0.41
C ALA A 61 -3.72 -7.43 0.57
N LEU A 62 -2.84 -8.14 1.30
CA LEU A 62 -3.03 -9.56 1.61
C LEU A 62 -4.09 -9.75 2.69
N SER A 63 -4.27 -8.76 3.56
CA SER A 63 -5.32 -8.76 4.59
C SER A 63 -6.75 -8.43 4.08
N TYR A 64 -6.89 -8.12 2.78
CA TYR A 64 -8.17 -7.73 2.19
C TYR A 64 -9.23 -8.80 2.39
N ARG A 65 -10.37 -8.35 2.93
CA ARG A 65 -11.57 -9.13 3.14
C ARG A 65 -12.80 -8.25 2.95
N ILE A 66 -13.97 -8.87 2.88
CA ILE A 66 -15.24 -8.13 2.87
C ILE A 66 -15.87 -8.24 4.25
N GLU A 67 -16.18 -7.10 4.83
CA GLU A 67 -16.97 -7.00 6.05
C GLU A 67 -18.37 -6.47 5.71
N LYS A 68 -19.35 -6.89 6.51
CA LYS A 68 -20.75 -6.56 6.32
C LYS A 68 -21.38 -6.16 7.64
N THR A 69 -22.22 -5.13 7.63
CA THR A 69 -23.01 -4.74 8.82
C THR A 69 -24.10 -5.76 9.14
N SER A 70 -24.53 -6.55 8.16
CA SER A 70 -25.41 -7.71 8.36
C SER A 70 -25.10 -8.83 7.36
N PRO A 71 -25.40 -10.12 7.68
CA PRO A 71 -25.14 -11.23 6.76
C PRO A 71 -25.84 -11.08 5.39
N GLY A 72 -26.99 -10.42 5.34
CA GLY A 72 -27.81 -10.23 4.14
C GLY A 72 -27.36 -9.12 3.20
N CYS A 73 -26.35 -8.32 3.55
CA CYS A 73 -25.80 -7.33 2.64
C CYS A 73 -25.19 -8.04 1.41
N LYS A 74 -25.49 -7.52 0.21
CA LYS A 74 -24.88 -7.96 -1.04
C LYS A 74 -23.41 -7.57 -1.09
N ASP A 75 -22.59 -8.40 -1.72
CA ASP A 75 -21.14 -8.21 -1.82
C ASP A 75 -20.56 -8.85 -3.10
N ASP A 76 -21.40 -9.10 -4.10
CA ASP A 76 -21.02 -9.80 -5.34
C ASP A 76 -20.07 -8.94 -6.19
N ALA A 77 -20.37 -7.63 -6.34
CA ALA A 77 -19.53 -6.70 -7.09
C ALA A 77 -18.20 -6.45 -6.38
N LEU A 78 -18.22 -6.29 -5.05
CA LEU A 78 -17.02 -6.16 -4.22
C LEU A 78 -16.11 -7.39 -4.30
N LYS A 79 -16.68 -8.61 -4.28
CA LYS A 79 -15.93 -9.86 -4.47
C LYS A 79 -15.28 -9.90 -5.85
N GLU A 80 -16.05 -9.57 -6.88
CA GLU A 80 -15.57 -9.67 -8.25
C GLU A 80 -14.50 -8.62 -8.56
N LEU A 81 -14.67 -7.37 -8.09
CA LEU A 81 -13.63 -6.34 -8.18
C LEU A 81 -12.34 -6.76 -7.50
N MET A 82 -12.42 -7.35 -6.29
CA MET A 82 -11.24 -7.85 -5.57
C MET A 82 -10.54 -8.95 -6.38
N ARG A 83 -11.31 -9.91 -6.92
CA ARG A 83 -10.79 -11.01 -7.73
C ARG A 83 -10.12 -10.53 -9.02
N LEU A 84 -10.76 -9.60 -9.73
CA LEU A 84 -10.23 -9.02 -10.97
C LEU A 84 -8.98 -8.18 -10.70
N GLY A 85 -8.99 -7.37 -9.64
CA GLY A 85 -7.86 -6.54 -9.24
C GLY A 85 -6.61 -7.38 -9.02
N ARG A 86 -6.69 -8.41 -8.16
CA ARG A 86 -5.57 -9.30 -7.84
C ARG A 86 -4.94 -9.99 -9.05
N GLY A 87 -5.72 -10.22 -10.11
CA GLY A 87 -5.25 -10.87 -11.34
C GLY A 87 -4.77 -9.92 -12.43
N ALA A 88 -4.90 -8.61 -12.27
CA ALA A 88 -4.66 -7.64 -13.33
C ALA A 88 -3.18 -7.20 -13.44
N ASP A 89 -2.50 -7.04 -12.30
CA ASP A 89 -1.08 -6.68 -12.20
C ASP A 89 -0.54 -7.23 -10.89
N ASP A 90 0.69 -7.76 -10.88
CA ASP A 90 1.35 -8.30 -9.69
C ASP A 90 1.51 -7.25 -8.57
N ARG A 91 1.58 -5.96 -8.89
CA ARG A 91 1.57 -4.87 -7.87
C ARG A 91 0.29 -4.80 -7.06
N THR A 92 -0.82 -5.36 -7.54
CA THR A 92 -2.11 -5.31 -6.82
C THR A 92 -2.15 -6.26 -5.62
N THR A 93 -1.17 -7.17 -5.53
CA THR A 93 -0.99 -8.11 -4.42
C THR A 93 0.46 -8.04 -3.93
N PRO A 94 0.89 -6.92 -3.32
CA PRO A 94 2.27 -6.71 -2.91
C PRO A 94 2.60 -7.55 -1.67
N HIS A 95 3.27 -8.68 -1.87
CA HIS A 95 3.70 -9.58 -0.80
C HIS A 95 4.83 -8.97 0.04
N TRP A 96 5.56 -8.00 -0.50
CA TRP A 96 6.63 -7.33 0.22
C TRP A 96 6.16 -6.47 1.40
N VAL A 97 4.90 -6.02 1.41
CA VAL A 97 4.39 -5.11 2.45
C VAL A 97 4.48 -5.72 3.86
N PRO A 98 3.93 -6.91 4.15
CA PRO A 98 4.11 -7.54 5.47
C PRO A 98 5.57 -7.85 5.81
N GLU A 99 6.47 -7.89 4.82
CA GLU A 99 7.89 -8.19 4.99
C GLU A 99 8.75 -6.95 5.29
N ILE A 100 8.19 -5.74 5.34
CA ILE A 100 8.92 -4.51 5.71
C ILE A 100 9.74 -4.66 7.01
N PRO A 101 9.21 -5.24 8.11
CA PRO A 101 10.00 -5.46 9.33
C PRO A 101 11.21 -6.36 9.09
N TYR A 102 11.06 -7.40 8.26
CA TYR A 102 12.15 -8.29 7.89
C TYR A 102 13.23 -7.54 7.10
N TYR A 103 12.86 -6.73 6.10
CA TYR A 103 13.82 -5.92 5.36
C TYR A 103 14.60 -4.95 6.28
N TYR A 104 13.94 -4.38 7.29
CA TYR A 104 14.61 -3.48 8.25
C TYR A 104 15.62 -4.23 9.11
N GLN A 105 15.28 -5.44 9.55
CA GLN A 105 16.20 -6.30 10.30
C GLN A 105 17.40 -6.73 9.45
N GLN A 106 17.19 -7.10 8.19
CA GLN A 106 18.29 -7.44 7.26
C GLN A 106 19.22 -6.24 7.02
N ALA A 107 18.64 -5.05 6.93
CA ALA A 107 19.38 -3.79 6.84
C ALA A 107 19.97 -3.31 8.18
N LYS A 108 19.84 -4.10 9.27
CA LYS A 108 20.38 -3.84 10.60
C LYS A 108 19.87 -2.53 11.23
N LEU A 109 18.61 -2.19 10.98
CA LEU A 109 17.97 -1.11 11.73
C LEU A 109 17.75 -1.56 13.17
N GLU A 110 17.92 -0.61 14.08
CA GLU A 110 17.66 -0.71 15.51
C GLU A 110 16.21 -0.28 15.79
N GLU A 111 15.68 -0.63 16.97
CA GLU A 111 14.35 -0.16 17.42
C GLU A 111 13.23 -0.44 16.39
N VAL A 112 13.26 -1.60 15.72
CA VAL A 112 12.25 -1.96 14.72
C VAL A 112 10.92 -2.27 15.40
N GLU A 113 9.93 -1.42 15.17
CA GLU A 113 8.58 -1.55 15.70
C GLU A 113 7.56 -1.61 14.57
N SER A 114 6.53 -2.44 14.74
CA SER A 114 5.44 -2.59 13.77
C SER A 114 4.11 -2.35 14.43
N ASP A 115 3.29 -1.53 13.79
CA ASP A 115 1.92 -1.24 14.15
C ASP A 115 1.00 -1.72 13.03
N VAL A 116 0.22 -2.78 13.31
CA VAL A 116 -0.73 -3.36 12.36
C VAL A 116 -2.13 -3.17 12.91
N LYS A 117 -2.96 -2.42 12.21
CA LYS A 117 -4.30 -2.06 12.69
C LYS A 117 -5.33 -2.12 11.58
N ASP A 118 -6.51 -2.64 11.90
CA ASP A 118 -7.70 -2.38 11.10
C ASP A 118 -8.13 -0.92 11.21
N ALA A 119 -8.86 -0.46 10.20
CA ALA A 119 -9.53 0.84 10.30
C ALA A 119 -10.57 0.79 11.44
N PRO A 120 -10.63 1.80 12.32
CA PRO A 120 -11.71 1.88 13.29
C PRO A 120 -13.06 1.99 12.54
N PRO A 121 -14.19 1.53 13.11
CA PRO A 121 -15.46 1.43 12.39
C PRO A 121 -15.91 2.73 11.70
N TYR A 122 -15.69 3.88 12.35
CA TYR A 122 -16.04 5.20 11.80
C TYR A 122 -15.19 5.64 10.59
N MET A 123 -14.07 4.97 10.31
CA MET A 123 -13.23 5.20 9.13
C MET A 123 -13.34 4.08 8.09
N ALA A 124 -13.99 2.95 8.39
CA ALA A 124 -13.95 1.76 7.56
C ALA A 124 -14.40 2.03 6.12
N VAL A 125 -15.55 2.71 5.95
CA VAL A 125 -16.08 3.09 4.63
C VAL A 125 -15.15 4.07 3.91
N ALA A 126 -14.66 5.11 4.58
CA ALA A 126 -13.73 6.07 3.96
C ALA A 126 -12.44 5.39 3.48
N LYS A 127 -11.90 4.41 4.23
CA LYS A 127 -10.73 3.64 3.82
C LYS A 127 -11.03 2.70 2.65
N HIS A 128 -12.20 2.06 2.67
CA HIS A 128 -12.70 1.27 1.55
C HIS A 128 -12.78 2.12 0.27
N GLU A 129 -13.47 3.26 0.32
CA GLU A 129 -13.65 4.16 -0.83
C GLU A 129 -12.32 4.67 -1.39
N CYS A 130 -11.36 5.03 -0.52
CA CYS A 130 -10.02 5.41 -0.97
C CYS A 130 -9.33 4.31 -1.78
N ASN A 131 -9.69 3.04 -1.59
CA ASN A 131 -9.11 1.93 -2.34
C ASN A 131 -9.89 1.55 -3.60
N LEU A 132 -11.12 2.05 -3.78
CA LEU A 132 -11.83 1.94 -5.06
C LEU A 132 -11.14 2.71 -6.19
N ILE A 133 -10.18 3.59 -5.88
CA ILE A 133 -9.30 4.20 -6.89
C ILE A 133 -8.44 3.18 -7.64
N VAL A 134 -8.12 2.04 -7.02
CA VAL A 134 -7.30 0.98 -7.64
C VAL A 134 -8.03 0.32 -8.82
N PRO A 135 -9.24 -0.26 -8.66
CA PRO A 135 -9.98 -0.79 -9.80
C PRO A 135 -10.32 0.29 -10.85
N GLU A 136 -10.58 1.54 -10.45
CA GLU A 136 -10.77 2.67 -11.39
C GLU A 136 -9.51 2.95 -12.22
N MET A 137 -8.34 2.93 -11.58
CA MET A 137 -7.06 3.08 -12.26
C MET A 137 -6.84 1.92 -13.24
N LEU A 138 -7.08 0.67 -12.81
CA LEU A 138 -6.96 -0.52 -13.66
C LEU A 138 -7.91 -0.46 -14.86
N ALA A 139 -9.13 0.05 -14.68
CA ALA A 139 -10.08 0.25 -15.76
C ALA A 139 -9.52 1.18 -16.85
N ARG A 140 -8.77 2.21 -16.46
CA ARG A 140 -8.22 3.23 -17.36
C ARG A 140 -6.90 2.83 -18.02
N THR A 141 -6.09 2.03 -17.33
CA THR A 141 -4.72 1.73 -17.77
C THR A 141 -4.60 0.38 -18.47
N THR A 142 -5.52 -0.55 -18.23
CA THR A 142 -5.50 -1.87 -18.88
C THR A 142 -5.67 -1.73 -20.40
N GLN A 143 -4.91 -2.52 -21.15
CA GLN A 143 -5.04 -2.61 -22.61
C GLN A 143 -6.15 -3.61 -23.04
N ASN A 144 -6.78 -4.29 -22.07
CA ASN A 144 -7.87 -5.23 -22.32
C ASN A 144 -9.21 -4.51 -22.18
N SER A 145 -9.85 -4.19 -23.30
CA SER A 145 -11.13 -3.45 -23.33
C SER A 145 -12.25 -4.16 -22.57
N ALA A 146 -12.35 -5.49 -22.66
CA ALA A 146 -13.36 -6.25 -21.94
C ALA A 146 -13.14 -6.19 -20.42
N LEU A 147 -11.88 -6.21 -19.97
CA LEU A 147 -11.54 -6.05 -18.56
C LEU A 147 -11.82 -4.61 -18.08
N SER A 148 -11.50 -3.61 -18.90
CA SER A 148 -11.79 -2.19 -18.64
C SER A 148 -13.29 -1.93 -18.46
N GLU A 149 -14.12 -2.41 -19.38
CA GLU A 149 -15.58 -2.31 -19.30
C GLU A 149 -16.12 -3.02 -18.05
N ARG A 150 -15.53 -4.17 -17.70
CA ARG A 150 -15.94 -4.94 -16.54
C ARG A 150 -15.65 -4.21 -15.23
N PHE A 151 -14.47 -3.61 -15.07
CA PHE A 151 -14.18 -2.75 -13.92
C PHE A 151 -15.14 -1.57 -13.86
N SER A 152 -15.31 -0.86 -14.98
CA SER A 152 -16.17 0.34 -15.07
C SER A 152 -17.63 0.06 -14.70
N ARG A 153 -18.15 -1.12 -15.05
CA ARG A 153 -19.51 -1.56 -14.66
C ARG A 153 -19.60 -1.93 -13.18
N LEU A 154 -18.60 -2.62 -12.64
CA LEU A 154 -18.64 -3.15 -11.27
C LEU A 154 -18.42 -2.06 -10.20
N ILE A 155 -17.70 -0.98 -10.51
CA ILE A 155 -17.44 0.10 -9.55
C ILE A 155 -18.74 0.72 -8.98
N PRO A 156 -19.71 1.18 -9.80
CA PRO A 156 -20.98 1.70 -9.25
C PRO A 156 -21.79 0.62 -8.52
N GLU A 157 -21.78 -0.64 -8.98
CA GLU A 157 -22.46 -1.74 -8.27
C GLU A 157 -21.84 -1.98 -6.87
N ALA A 158 -20.52 -1.93 -6.76
CA ALA A 158 -19.80 -2.03 -5.48
C ALA A 158 -20.10 -0.83 -4.55
N MET A 159 -20.32 0.36 -5.11
CA MET A 159 -20.79 1.50 -4.32
C MET A 159 -22.21 1.27 -3.78
N GLU A 160 -23.12 0.70 -4.57
CA GLU A 160 -24.46 0.32 -4.06
C GLU A 160 -24.38 -0.74 -2.95
N GLU A 161 -23.48 -1.72 -3.08
CA GLU A 161 -23.20 -2.69 -2.01
C GLU A 161 -22.63 -2.02 -0.74
N THR A 162 -21.82 -0.98 -0.93
CA THR A 162 -21.28 -0.15 0.15
C THR A 162 -22.35 0.63 0.89
N HIS A 163 -23.26 1.30 0.15
CA HIS A 163 -24.45 1.91 0.74
C HIS A 163 -25.34 0.88 1.45
N GLY A 164 -25.38 -0.35 0.94
CA GLY A 164 -26.05 -1.49 1.55
C GLY A 164 -25.34 -2.08 2.78
N GLY A 165 -24.13 -1.64 3.10
CA GLY A 165 -23.40 -2.02 4.32
C GLY A 165 -22.31 -3.08 4.15
N ALA A 166 -21.86 -3.38 2.93
CA ALA A 166 -20.70 -4.24 2.66
C ALA A 166 -19.50 -3.42 2.20
N TYR A 167 -18.29 -3.69 2.68
CA TYR A 167 -17.11 -2.92 2.28
C TYR A 167 -15.84 -3.77 2.33
N TRP A 168 -14.78 -3.34 1.64
CA TRP A 168 -13.45 -3.92 1.81
C TRP A 168 -12.81 -3.46 3.11
N ALA A 169 -12.53 -4.41 3.99
CA ALA A 169 -11.70 -4.21 5.17
C ALA A 169 -10.29 -4.75 4.90
N PHE A 170 -9.31 -4.10 5.50
CA PHE A 170 -7.90 -4.47 5.43
C PHE A 170 -7.13 -3.75 6.54
N THR A 171 -6.02 -4.34 6.94
CA THR A 171 -5.09 -3.74 7.89
C THR A 171 -4.22 -2.69 7.19
N ARG A 172 -3.76 -1.72 7.97
CA ARG A 172 -2.65 -0.85 7.63
C ARG A 172 -1.47 -1.23 8.50
N LEU A 173 -0.32 -1.38 7.85
CA LEU A 173 0.96 -1.63 8.50
C LEU A 173 1.73 -0.32 8.54
N THR A 174 2.25 0.05 9.71
CA THR A 174 3.27 1.07 9.86
C THR A 174 4.47 0.45 10.53
N VAL A 175 5.64 0.56 9.91
CA VAL A 175 6.91 0.09 10.49
C VAL A 175 7.80 1.29 10.73
N VAL A 176 8.42 1.33 11.90
CA VAL A 176 9.47 2.29 12.25
C VAL A 176 10.75 1.53 12.49
N GLY A 177 11.87 2.09 12.08
CA GLY A 177 13.18 1.61 12.49
C GLY A 177 14.22 2.74 12.46
N ARG A 178 15.23 2.61 13.32
CA ARG A 178 16.31 3.58 13.48
C ARG A 178 17.56 3.08 12.76
N LYS A 179 18.18 3.92 11.94
CA LYS A 179 19.49 3.64 11.37
C LYS A 179 20.55 3.74 12.46
N ALA A 180 21.48 2.78 12.53
CA ALA A 180 22.56 2.79 13.52
C ALA A 180 23.31 4.14 13.52
N SER A 181 23.74 4.57 14.71
CA SER A 181 24.36 5.89 14.91
C SER A 181 25.83 5.96 14.48
N GLY A 182 26.45 4.79 14.19
CA GLY A 182 27.90 4.66 13.98
C GLY A 182 28.66 4.47 15.28
#